data_AF-A0A1B6C2R9-F1
#
_entry.id   AF-A0A1B6C2R9-F1
#
_cell.length_a   1.000
_cell.length_b   1.000
_cell.length_c   1.000
_cell.angle_alpha   90.00
_cell.angle_beta   90.00
_cell.angle_gamma   90.00
#
_symmetry.space_group_name_H-M   'P 1'
#
loop_
_entity.id
_entity.type
_entity.pdbx_description
1 polymer ?
#
loop_
_entity_poly.entity_id
_entity_poly.type
_entity_poly.pdbx_seq_one_letter_code
_entity_poly.pdbx_strand_id
1 'polypeptide(L)'
;MLSALILTIVALNAVTALPIKPHPELPQETCVSLKPGGDAHNNGIEDPSDFFNQYNLKLDKDQINSQDTVKFSISGKDGNTFRGFIVQVRAEGSNAPIGEFVVDPADPDVATMDCGDEQKNTALIKFPLPPHPYRDLSTVSMTWNPKGHKGKVNFVATVMKTGQVFWVARKSKDLTVN
;
A
#
# COMPACT_ATOMS: atom_id res chain seq x y z
N MET A 1 26.12 -47.02 -44.25
CA MET A 1 25.08 -45.99 -44.52
C MET A 1 24.73 -45.37 -43.17
N LEU A 2 24.86 -44.04 -43.05
CA LEU A 2 24.75 -43.28 -41.80
C LEU A 2 23.33 -43.34 -41.23
N SER A 3 23.19 -43.65 -39.94
CA SER A 3 21.95 -43.49 -39.16
C SER A 3 22.00 -42.13 -38.46
N ALA A 4 21.12 -41.20 -38.84
CA ALA A 4 21.01 -39.89 -38.23
C ALA A 4 20.18 -39.94 -36.94
N LEU A 5 20.78 -39.56 -35.82
CA LEU A 5 20.10 -39.36 -34.54
C LEU A 5 19.47 -37.95 -34.55
N ILE A 6 18.14 -37.86 -34.61
CA ILE A 6 17.43 -36.58 -34.52
C ILE A 6 17.29 -36.23 -33.04
N LEU A 7 18.09 -35.27 -32.57
CA LEU A 7 17.99 -34.69 -31.24
C LEU A 7 16.98 -33.54 -31.28
N THR A 8 15.74 -33.76 -30.86
CA THR A 8 14.76 -32.68 -30.66
C THR A 8 15.10 -31.90 -29.39
N ILE A 9 15.65 -30.69 -29.58
CA ILE A 9 15.86 -29.73 -28.51
C ILE A 9 14.51 -29.09 -28.17
N VAL A 10 13.93 -29.47 -27.03
CA VAL A 10 12.80 -28.73 -26.45
C VAL A 10 13.37 -27.48 -25.79
N ALA A 11 13.26 -26.33 -26.45
CA ALA A 11 13.60 -25.05 -25.86
C ALA A 11 12.57 -24.69 -24.79
N LEU A 12 12.95 -24.89 -23.52
CA LEU A 12 12.17 -24.42 -22.38
C LEU A 12 12.32 -22.89 -22.31
N ASN A 13 11.32 -22.15 -22.79
CA ASN A 13 11.30 -20.70 -22.62
C ASN A 13 11.09 -20.40 -21.13
N ALA A 14 12.19 -20.12 -20.43
CA ALA A 14 12.13 -19.57 -19.08
C ALA A 14 11.48 -18.19 -19.19
N VAL A 15 10.25 -18.04 -18.69
CA VAL A 15 9.62 -16.74 -18.47
C VAL A 15 10.39 -16.10 -17.32
N THR A 16 11.44 -15.34 -17.64
CA THR A 16 12.12 -14.52 -16.65
C THR A 16 11.14 -13.41 -16.25
N ALA A 17 10.54 -13.54 -15.06
CA ALA A 17 9.82 -12.44 -14.44
C ALA A 17 10.79 -11.23 -14.41
N LEU A 18 10.41 -10.14 -15.09
CA LEU A 18 11.17 -8.91 -15.04
C LEU A 18 11.29 -8.49 -13.56
N PRO A 19 12.48 -8.05 -13.11
CA PRO A 19 12.62 -7.54 -11.76
C PRO A 19 11.63 -6.39 -11.58
N ILE A 20 10.74 -6.52 -10.59
CA ILE A 20 9.84 -5.44 -10.18
C ILE A 20 10.75 -4.26 -9.84
N LYS A 21 10.75 -3.23 -10.68
CA LYS A 21 11.60 -2.06 -10.47
C LYS A 21 11.19 -1.44 -9.13
N PRO A 22 12.08 -1.36 -8.12
CA PRO A 22 11.75 -0.72 -6.86
C PRO A 22 11.26 0.70 -7.12
N HIS A 23 10.27 1.12 -6.34
CA HIS A 23 9.68 2.45 -6.40
C HIS A 23 10.82 3.50 -6.34
N PRO A 24 10.88 4.49 -7.27
CA PRO A 24 11.74 5.65 -7.06
C PRO A 24 11.24 6.33 -5.78
N GLU A 25 11.99 6.20 -4.68
CA GLU A 25 11.62 6.63 -3.33
C GLU A 25 10.75 7.88 -3.39
N LEU A 26 9.52 7.80 -2.84
CA LEU A 26 8.71 9.00 -2.72
C LEU A 26 9.57 10.06 -2.01
N PRO A 27 9.52 11.33 -2.41
CA PRO A 27 10.25 12.38 -1.71
C PRO A 27 10.02 12.26 -0.20
N GLN A 28 11.07 12.41 0.60
CA GLN A 28 11.01 12.17 2.06
C GLN A 28 9.86 12.97 2.73
N GLU A 29 9.52 14.13 2.18
CA GLU A 29 8.38 14.95 2.59
C GLU A 29 7.01 14.25 2.41
N THR A 30 6.84 13.40 1.41
CA THR A 30 5.65 12.56 1.22
C THR A 30 5.57 11.47 2.30
N CYS A 31 6.69 10.92 2.77
CA CYS A 31 6.67 9.97 3.90
C CYS A 31 6.12 10.62 5.18
N VAL A 32 6.42 11.90 5.43
CA VAL A 32 5.98 12.62 6.63
C VAL A 32 4.53 13.12 6.48
N SER A 33 4.22 13.76 5.35
CA SER A 33 2.91 14.38 5.13
C SER A 33 1.84 13.43 4.63
N LEU A 34 2.24 12.31 4.00
CA LEU A 34 1.39 11.46 3.15
C LEU A 34 0.68 12.24 2.04
N LYS A 35 1.16 13.45 1.72
CA LYS A 35 0.62 14.28 0.66
C LYS A 35 1.30 13.95 -0.67
N PRO A 36 0.53 13.60 -1.71
CA PRO A 36 1.07 13.44 -3.06
C PRO A 36 1.66 14.75 -3.56
N GLY A 37 2.90 14.70 -4.05
CA GLY A 37 3.59 15.86 -4.62
C GLY A 37 3.52 15.90 -6.16
N GLY A 38 3.82 17.07 -6.71
CA GLY A 38 4.01 17.29 -8.15
C GLY A 38 2.72 17.56 -8.94
N ASP A 39 2.91 18.11 -10.14
CA ASP A 39 1.82 18.57 -11.02
C ASP A 39 0.90 17.44 -11.47
N ALA A 40 1.45 16.24 -11.65
CA ALA A 40 0.68 15.04 -12.03
C ALA A 40 -0.39 14.67 -10.99
N HIS A 41 -0.18 15.05 -9.72
CA HIS A 41 -1.10 14.82 -8.61
C HIS A 41 -1.81 16.10 -8.16
N ASN A 42 -1.82 17.14 -8.99
CA ASN A 42 -2.38 18.45 -8.65
C ASN A 42 -1.85 18.97 -7.29
N ASN A 43 -0.57 18.68 -6.99
CA ASN A 43 0.07 18.98 -5.71
C ASN A 43 -0.74 18.50 -4.48
N GLY A 44 -1.44 17.38 -4.61
CA GLY A 44 -2.21 16.76 -3.53
C GLY A 44 -3.32 17.66 -3.00
N ILE A 45 -4.00 18.40 -3.88
CA ILE A 45 -5.20 19.17 -3.50
C ILE A 45 -6.25 18.22 -2.92
N GLU A 46 -6.73 18.57 -1.73
CA GLU A 46 -7.71 17.77 -1.01
C GLU A 46 -9.12 18.04 -1.50
N ASP A 47 -9.91 16.97 -1.59
CA ASP A 47 -11.35 17.06 -1.76
C ASP A 47 -11.97 17.60 -0.45
N PRO A 48 -12.79 18.66 -0.49
CA PRO A 48 -13.38 19.25 0.70
C PRO A 48 -14.50 18.39 1.31
N SER A 49 -15.00 17.37 0.60
CA SER A 49 -16.04 16.49 1.12
C SER A 49 -15.50 15.59 2.23
N ASP A 50 -16.39 15.20 3.13
CA ASP A 50 -16.04 14.29 4.23
C ASP A 50 -15.66 12.90 3.69
N PHE A 51 -14.40 12.52 3.90
CA PHE A 51 -13.86 11.21 3.57
C PHE A 51 -14.73 10.08 4.15
N PHE A 52 -15.13 10.19 5.42
CA PHE A 52 -15.81 9.13 6.13
C PHE A 52 -17.27 8.98 5.70
N ASN A 53 -17.81 9.91 4.91
CA ASN A 53 -19.09 9.69 4.22
C ASN A 53 -18.95 8.79 2.99
N GLN A 54 -17.76 8.68 2.40
CA GLN A 54 -17.52 7.93 1.16
C GLN A 54 -16.74 6.64 1.35
N TYR A 55 -15.93 6.55 2.41
CA TYR A 55 -15.03 5.42 2.62
C TYR A 55 -14.96 5.00 4.09
N ASN A 56 -14.48 3.78 4.33
CA ASN A 56 -14.18 3.25 5.66
C ASN A 56 -12.69 2.91 5.77
N LEU A 57 -12.09 3.25 6.92
CA LEU A 57 -10.83 2.68 7.38
C LEU A 57 -11.16 1.70 8.50
N LYS A 58 -10.92 0.41 8.29
CA LYS A 58 -11.33 -0.64 9.24
C LYS A 58 -10.18 -1.54 9.61
N LEU A 59 -10.02 -1.73 10.92
CA LEU A 59 -9.21 -2.78 11.52
C LEU A 59 -10.10 -4.00 11.81
N ASP A 60 -9.54 -5.19 11.66
CA ASP A 60 -10.22 -6.42 12.08
C ASP A 60 -10.19 -6.63 13.60
N LYS A 61 -9.26 -5.96 14.30
CA LYS A 61 -9.09 -5.96 15.76
C LYS A 61 -8.82 -4.55 16.26
N ASP A 62 -9.25 -4.25 17.47
CA ASP A 62 -8.97 -3.00 18.20
C ASP A 62 -7.79 -3.14 19.18
N GLN A 63 -7.38 -4.38 19.48
CA GLN A 63 -6.23 -4.71 20.32
C GLN A 63 -5.47 -5.95 19.81
N ILE A 64 -4.14 -5.93 19.94
CA ILE A 64 -3.25 -7.07 19.60
C ILE A 64 -2.05 -7.13 20.58
N ASN A 65 -1.33 -8.25 20.64
CA ASN A 65 -0.01 -8.28 21.27
C ASN A 65 1.07 -7.81 20.27
N SER A 66 2.23 -7.37 20.76
CA SER A 66 3.33 -6.85 19.93
C SER A 66 3.95 -7.83 18.94
N GLN A 67 3.62 -9.13 19.06
CA GLN A 67 4.06 -10.21 18.15
C GLN A 67 2.96 -10.65 17.18
N ASP A 68 1.73 -10.18 17.35
CA ASP A 68 0.60 -10.52 16.51
C ASP A 68 0.52 -9.56 15.30
N THR A 69 -0.29 -9.94 14.31
CA THR A 69 -0.63 -9.08 13.19
C THR A 69 -2.09 -8.63 13.23
N VAL A 70 -2.35 -7.48 12.60
CA VAL A 70 -3.69 -6.91 12.40
C VAL A 70 -3.94 -6.71 10.91
N LYS A 71 -5.19 -6.89 10.48
CA LYS A 71 -5.62 -6.57 9.11
C LYS A 71 -6.26 -5.20 9.09
N PHE A 72 -5.75 -4.34 8.21
CA PHE A 72 -6.32 -3.05 7.90
C PHE A 72 -6.96 -3.08 6.52
N SER A 73 -8.05 -2.35 6.33
CA SER A 73 -8.75 -2.26 5.05
C SER A 73 -9.28 -0.85 4.78
N ILE A 74 -9.23 -0.48 3.51
CA ILE A 74 -9.88 0.71 2.96
C ILE A 74 -10.99 0.20 2.05
N SER A 75 -12.22 0.67 2.24
CA SER A 75 -13.37 0.28 1.41
C SER A 75 -14.26 1.47 1.09
N GLY A 76 -14.82 1.49 -0.12
CA GLY A 76 -15.83 2.46 -0.50
C GLY A 76 -17.21 2.14 0.05
N LYS A 77 -17.99 3.18 0.33
CA LYS A 77 -19.41 3.13 0.69
C LYS A 77 -20.27 3.38 -0.53
N ASP A 78 -21.46 2.80 -0.58
CA ASP A 78 -22.48 3.10 -1.60
C ASP A 78 -21.96 3.02 -3.05
N GLY A 79 -21.08 2.05 -3.32
CA GLY A 79 -20.48 1.84 -4.64
C GLY A 79 -19.32 2.79 -4.99
N ASN A 80 -18.89 3.67 -4.08
CA ASN A 80 -17.70 4.48 -4.29
C ASN A 80 -16.46 3.59 -4.49
N THR A 81 -15.57 4.03 -5.37
CA THR A 81 -14.28 3.38 -5.66
C THR A 81 -13.14 4.38 -5.54
N PHE A 82 -11.92 3.86 -5.38
CA PHE A 82 -10.69 4.64 -5.36
C PHE A 82 -9.63 4.00 -6.26
N ARG A 83 -8.68 4.78 -6.74
CA ARG A 83 -7.64 4.34 -7.70
C ARG A 83 -6.25 4.22 -7.10
N GLY A 84 -6.07 4.72 -5.89
CA GLY A 84 -4.80 4.57 -5.19
C GLY A 84 -4.90 4.94 -3.72
N PHE A 85 -3.84 4.57 -3.01
CA PHE A 85 -3.69 4.81 -1.59
C PHE A 85 -2.22 4.79 -1.20
N ILE A 86 -1.94 5.39 -0.05
CA ILE A 86 -0.71 5.20 0.72
C ILE A 86 -1.08 5.15 2.19
N VAL A 87 -0.50 4.22 2.94
CA VAL A 87 -0.84 3.92 4.33
C VAL A 87 0.43 3.73 5.14
N GLN A 88 0.47 4.36 6.30
CA GLN A 88 1.46 4.13 7.35
C GLN A 88 0.76 3.80 8.67
N VAL A 89 1.50 3.18 9.58
CA VAL A 89 1.09 3.08 10.99
C VAL A 89 1.97 3.99 11.80
N ARG A 90 1.37 4.80 12.67
CA ARG A 90 2.09 5.80 13.48
C ARG A 90 1.71 5.67 14.95
N ALA A 91 2.70 5.79 15.82
CA ALA A 91 2.48 5.92 17.25
C ALA A 91 1.77 7.25 17.57
N GLU A 92 1.05 7.28 18.68
CA GLU A 92 0.44 8.50 19.21
C GLU A 92 1.49 9.63 19.36
N GLY A 93 1.20 10.80 18.82
CA GLY A 93 2.11 11.96 18.85
C GLY A 93 3.32 11.91 17.89
N SER A 94 3.47 10.85 17.09
CA SER A 94 4.57 10.72 16.13
C SER A 94 4.10 10.83 14.67
N ASN A 95 4.98 11.37 13.82
CA ASN A 95 4.83 11.32 12.36
C ASN A 95 5.74 10.28 11.70
N ALA A 96 6.57 9.59 12.48
CA ALA A 96 7.41 8.51 11.96
C ALA A 96 6.55 7.23 11.81
N PRO A 97 6.62 6.55 10.65
CA PRO A 97 6.02 5.24 10.48
C PRO A 97 6.73 4.20 11.37
N ILE A 98 5.98 3.19 11.79
CA ILE A 98 6.47 2.10 12.62
C ILE A 98 5.98 0.74 12.12
N GLY A 99 6.81 -0.28 12.31
CA GLY A 99 6.48 -1.66 11.98
C GLY A 99 6.53 -1.92 10.47
N GLU A 100 5.98 -3.05 10.03
CA GLU A 100 6.06 -3.46 8.63
C GLU A 100 4.71 -3.94 8.10
N PHE A 101 4.46 -3.70 6.81
CA PHE A 101 3.36 -4.33 6.09
C PHE A 101 3.82 -5.67 5.51
N VAL A 102 3.01 -6.70 5.76
CA VAL A 102 3.19 -8.05 5.23
C VAL A 102 2.29 -8.18 4.00
N VAL A 103 2.91 -8.09 2.82
CA VAL A 103 2.22 -8.12 1.52
C VAL A 103 2.74 -9.31 0.73
N ASP A 104 1.82 -10.08 0.16
CA ASP A 104 2.16 -11.15 -0.79
C ASP A 104 2.76 -10.51 -2.06
N PRO A 105 3.96 -10.91 -2.51
CA PRO A 105 4.53 -10.40 -3.77
C PRO A 105 3.60 -10.56 -4.99
N ALA A 106 2.71 -11.55 -4.97
CA ALA A 106 1.71 -11.80 -5.99
C ALA A 106 0.45 -10.91 -5.87
N ASP A 107 0.31 -10.13 -4.79
CA ASP A 107 -0.79 -9.18 -4.64
C ASP A 107 -0.81 -8.19 -5.83
N PRO A 108 -1.94 -8.04 -6.52
CA PRO A 108 -2.05 -7.17 -7.70
C PRO A 108 -2.18 -5.69 -7.34
N ASP A 109 -2.56 -5.35 -6.11
CA ASP A 109 -2.98 -4.01 -5.70
C ASP A 109 -2.06 -3.35 -4.68
N VAL A 110 -1.37 -4.13 -3.87
CA VAL A 110 -0.56 -3.60 -2.77
C VAL A 110 0.93 -3.81 -3.06
N ALA A 111 1.70 -2.76 -2.86
CA ALA A 111 3.15 -2.81 -2.74
C ALA A 111 3.57 -2.18 -1.40
N THR A 112 4.81 -2.41 -1.02
CA THR A 112 5.43 -1.77 0.14
C THR A 112 6.62 -0.92 -0.30
N MET A 113 6.91 0.12 0.45
CA MET A 113 8.14 0.90 0.32
C MET A 113 8.67 1.27 1.71
N ASP A 114 9.87 1.82 1.70
CA ASP A 114 10.60 2.23 2.90
C ASP A 114 10.47 3.75 3.06
N CYS A 115 10.17 4.18 4.27
CA CYS A 115 10.17 5.59 4.67
C CYS A 115 11.09 5.76 5.87
N GLY A 116 12.26 6.37 5.66
CA GLY A 116 13.33 6.38 6.65
C GLY A 116 14.09 5.05 6.67
N ASP A 117 14.59 4.64 7.84
CA ASP A 117 15.50 3.49 7.96
C ASP A 117 14.77 2.14 8.13
N GLU A 118 13.47 2.15 8.40
CA GLU A 118 12.66 0.94 8.55
C GLU A 118 12.12 0.44 7.20
N GLN A 119 12.22 -0.87 6.98
CA GLN A 119 11.78 -1.51 5.73
C GLN A 119 10.28 -1.79 5.74
N LYS A 120 9.62 -1.62 4.59
CA LYS A 120 8.22 -1.97 4.32
C LYS A 120 7.22 -1.33 5.29
N ASN A 121 7.59 -0.21 5.90
CA ASN A 121 6.78 0.49 6.89
C ASN A 121 5.66 1.33 6.27
N THR A 122 5.59 1.37 4.94
CA THR A 122 4.56 2.07 4.17
C THR A 122 3.98 1.16 3.10
N ALA A 123 2.67 0.99 3.10
CA ALA A 123 1.93 0.28 2.05
C ALA A 123 1.31 1.27 1.07
N LEU A 124 1.30 0.95 -0.21
CA LEU A 124 0.77 1.81 -1.26
C LEU A 124 0.20 0.98 -2.41
N ILE A 125 -0.55 1.66 -3.28
CA ILE A 125 -1.04 1.06 -4.53
C ILE A 125 0.15 0.55 -5.35
N LYS A 126 0.08 -0.71 -5.79
CA LYS A 126 1.01 -1.27 -6.75
C LYS A 126 0.76 -0.58 -8.08
N PHE A 127 1.75 0.18 -8.54
CA PHE A 127 1.58 0.96 -9.75
C PHE A 127 1.24 0.05 -10.94
N PRO A 128 0.25 0.44 -11.77
CA PRO A 128 0.00 -0.23 -13.03
C PRO A 128 1.27 -0.24 -13.88
N LEU A 129 1.80 -1.43 -14.16
CA LEU A 129 2.79 -1.62 -15.20
C LEU A 129 2.04 -1.90 -16.50
N PRO A 130 2.39 -1.26 -17.63
CA PRO A 130 1.86 -1.66 -18.93
C PRO A 130 1.97 -3.18 -19.11
N PRO A 131 0.88 -3.88 -19.52
CA PRO A 131 -0.36 -3.34 -20.08
C PRO A 131 -1.50 -3.11 -19.07
N HIS A 132 -1.28 -3.25 -17.76
CA HIS A 132 -2.34 -3.15 -16.75
C HIS A 132 -2.59 -1.69 -16.40
N PRO A 133 -3.76 -1.09 -16.71
CA PRO A 133 -4.06 0.29 -16.32
C PRO A 133 -4.47 0.39 -14.85
N TYR A 134 -4.55 1.61 -14.31
CA TYR A 134 -5.22 1.85 -13.03
C TYR A 134 -6.63 1.28 -13.07
N ARG A 135 -6.99 0.50 -12.04
CA ARG A 135 -8.33 -0.05 -11.87
C ARG A 135 -9.02 0.62 -10.69
N ASP A 136 -10.33 0.72 -10.79
CA ASP A 136 -11.17 1.19 -9.70
C ASP A 136 -11.27 0.09 -8.63
N LEU A 137 -10.79 0.39 -7.43
CA LEU A 137 -10.83 -0.49 -6.27
C LEU A 137 -12.04 -0.14 -5.40
N SER A 138 -12.87 -1.14 -5.11
CA SER A 138 -13.92 -1.02 -4.10
C SER A 138 -13.41 -1.31 -2.69
N THR A 139 -12.37 -2.13 -2.57
CA THR A 139 -11.73 -2.50 -1.31
C THR A 139 -10.28 -2.90 -1.53
N VAL A 140 -9.42 -2.55 -0.58
CA VAL A 140 -8.07 -3.09 -0.45
C VAL A 140 -7.84 -3.50 1.01
N SER A 141 -7.00 -4.50 1.24
CA SER A 141 -6.61 -4.92 2.58
C SER A 141 -5.12 -5.19 2.66
N MET A 142 -4.56 -4.96 3.84
CA MET A 142 -3.14 -5.15 4.13
C MET A 142 -2.97 -5.65 5.56
N THR A 143 -1.94 -6.45 5.76
CA THR A 143 -1.59 -6.98 7.09
C THR A 143 -0.42 -6.18 7.63
N TRP A 144 -0.49 -5.77 8.89
CA TRP A 144 0.59 -5.04 9.56
C TRP A 144 1.14 -5.83 10.75
N ASN A 145 2.46 -5.77 10.93
CA ASN A 145 3.20 -6.33 12.03
C ASN A 145 3.88 -5.20 12.84
N PRO A 146 3.63 -5.09 14.16
CA PRO A 146 4.21 -4.05 15.02
C PRO A 146 5.72 -4.13 15.21
N LYS A 147 6.35 -5.27 14.89
CA LYS A 147 7.78 -5.51 15.11
C LYS A 147 8.21 -5.25 16.55
N GLY A 148 7.37 -5.67 17.51
CA GLY A 148 7.64 -5.51 18.92
C GLY A 148 7.27 -4.14 19.51
N HIS A 149 6.80 -3.18 18.69
CA HIS A 149 6.25 -1.92 19.19
C HIS A 149 5.10 -2.17 20.17
N LYS A 150 5.00 -1.33 21.20
CA LYS A 150 3.92 -1.35 22.19
C LYS A 150 3.37 0.05 22.37
N GLY A 151 2.07 0.14 22.63
CA GLY A 151 1.36 1.39 22.83
C GLY A 151 0.22 1.59 21.84
N LYS A 152 -0.32 2.82 21.83
CA LYS A 152 -1.40 3.20 20.94
C LYS A 152 -0.85 3.63 19.59
N VAL A 153 -1.46 3.11 18.54
CA VAL A 153 -1.12 3.42 17.16
C VAL A 153 -2.40 3.69 16.35
N ASN A 154 -2.28 4.41 15.24
CA ASN A 154 -3.34 4.52 14.24
C ASN A 154 -2.78 4.34 12.83
N PHE A 155 -3.63 3.85 11.94
CA PHE A 155 -3.33 3.75 10.53
C PHE A 155 -3.68 5.09 9.89
N VAL A 156 -2.71 5.70 9.22
CA VAL A 156 -2.86 6.98 8.55
C VAL A 156 -2.82 6.72 7.05
N ALA A 157 -3.92 7.02 6.38
CA ALA A 157 -4.11 6.72 4.97
C ALA A 157 -4.38 8.00 4.17
N THR A 158 -3.71 8.13 3.03
CA THR A 158 -4.16 9.03 1.97
C THR A 158 -4.83 8.20 0.89
N VAL A 159 -6.03 8.60 0.45
CA VAL A 159 -6.82 7.89 -0.57
C VAL A 159 -7.02 8.78 -1.78
N MET A 160 -6.81 8.21 -2.96
CA MET A 160 -6.95 8.87 -4.26
C MET A 160 -8.21 8.35 -4.97
N LYS A 161 -9.24 9.18 -5.14
CA LYS A 161 -10.44 8.79 -5.92
C LYS A 161 -10.15 8.82 -7.41
N THR A 162 -9.55 9.91 -7.88
CA THR A 162 -9.01 10.07 -9.23
C THR A 162 -7.60 10.64 -9.13
N GLY A 163 -6.80 10.60 -10.21
CA GLY A 163 -5.40 11.08 -10.22
C GLY A 163 -5.16 12.50 -9.69
N GLN A 164 -6.21 13.28 -9.44
CA GLN A 164 -6.15 14.68 -8.99
C GLN A 164 -6.98 14.97 -7.73
N VAL A 165 -7.71 13.98 -7.19
CA VAL A 165 -8.65 14.16 -6.07
C VAL A 165 -8.27 13.22 -4.93
N PHE A 166 -7.92 13.81 -3.78
CA PHE A 166 -7.34 13.11 -2.64
C PHE A 166 -8.04 13.44 -1.32
N TRP A 167 -8.00 12.50 -0.38
CA TRP A 167 -8.19 12.78 1.04
C TRP A 167 -6.90 12.40 1.74
N VAL A 168 -6.20 13.40 2.27
CA VAL A 168 -4.84 13.23 2.78
C VAL A 168 -4.88 12.88 4.28
N ALA A 169 -3.99 11.97 4.69
CA ALA A 169 -3.66 11.65 6.07
C ALA A 169 -4.87 11.38 7.01
N ARG A 170 -5.87 10.64 6.51
CA ARG A 170 -7.05 10.23 7.29
C ARG A 170 -6.68 9.11 8.23
N LYS A 171 -7.05 9.27 9.50
CA LYS A 171 -6.69 8.34 10.58
C LYS A 171 -7.80 7.31 10.79
N SER A 172 -7.42 6.05 10.97
CA SER A 172 -8.31 5.04 11.51
C SER A 172 -8.66 5.32 12.98
N LYS A 173 -9.53 4.49 13.56
CA LYS A 173 -9.58 4.33 15.01
C LYS A 173 -8.22 3.84 15.53
N ASP A 174 -7.96 4.10 16.81
CA ASP A 174 -6.76 3.61 17.47
C ASP A 174 -6.77 2.08 17.60
N LEU A 175 -5.57 1.51 17.51
CA LEU A 175 -5.24 0.13 17.85
C LEU A 175 -4.37 0.15 19.10
N THR A 176 -4.68 -0.69 20.08
CA THR A 176 -3.82 -0.89 21.25
C THR A 176 -2.90 -2.09 21.03
N VAL A 177 -1.58 -1.88 21.12
CA VAL A 177 -0.58 -2.97 21.03
C VAL A 177 0.02 -3.24 22.40
N ASN A 178 -0.19 -4.45 22.93
CA ASN A 178 0.22 -4.89 24.28
C ASN A 178 1.62 -5.54 24.31
#